data_AF-A0A100WLZ1-F1
#
_entry.id   AF-A0A100WLZ1-F1
#
_cell.length_a   1.000
_cell.length_b   1.000
_cell.length_c   1.000
_cell.angle_alpha   90.00
_cell.angle_beta   90.00
_cell.angle_gamma   90.00
#
_symmetry.space_group_name_H-M   'P 1'
#
loop_
_entity.id
_entity.type
_entity.pdbx_description
1 polymer ?
#
loop_
_entity_poly.entity_id
_entity_poly.type
_entity_poly.pdbx_seq_one_letter_code
_entity_poly.pdbx_strand_id
1 'polypeptide(L)'
;MKDEFTLTQKRALAVVTVLAVLLGAYFLRGFFVLIVMAAVGAYLFTPLYQRFQRRLGTGLSATLTVLVAILMVIIPVALVVFMAIVQVTQLVNTVSTWIADTDISTLGDRALQLVNSLLGRVPFLDIHLTADSLRDTVVKLSQHLGEWLLGILQGAVGGMVGAITGSIIFLYVFISMLVNNAEMATLIRRLNPLGEEITDLYLAKTGAMVKGTVKGQFVIALCQGVAGAISIYVAGFHNGFFVFAILLTALSVIPLGGGIVTIPFGIGMMFFGNIVGGLFVVVFHLLVVTNIDNVLRPWLVPKAARLDPALMLLAVFAGISMFGFFGLVIGPVLMIIIVTTVSVYLAVFKGVELETTEPDEPGRRPWRRLWDWIQKRLGGEKAAPGAEPEAEAKPSNAQ
;
A
#
# COMPACT_ATOMS: atom_id res chain seq x y z
N MET A 1 -1.03 -37.63 -41.54
CA MET A 1 0.35 -37.90 -41.08
C MET A 1 0.41 -37.50 -39.62
N LYS A 2 0.62 -38.46 -38.71
CA LYS A 2 0.92 -38.16 -37.31
C LYS A 2 2.42 -37.89 -37.27
N ASP A 3 2.79 -36.61 -37.32
CA ASP A 3 4.19 -36.21 -37.19
C ASP A 3 4.61 -36.42 -35.74
N GLU A 4 4.95 -37.66 -35.38
CA GLU A 4 5.53 -37.97 -34.08
C GLU A 4 6.96 -37.46 -34.06
N PHE A 5 7.13 -36.26 -33.51
CA PHE A 5 8.44 -35.68 -33.22
C PHE A 5 9.30 -36.67 -32.43
N THR A 6 10.53 -36.88 -32.89
CA THR A 6 11.52 -37.71 -32.20
C THR A 6 11.84 -37.14 -30.81
N LEU A 7 12.28 -38.00 -29.89
CA LEU A 7 12.65 -37.60 -28.51
C LEU A 7 13.71 -36.48 -28.50
N THR A 8 14.65 -36.51 -29.45
CA THR A 8 15.66 -35.47 -29.66
C THR A 8 15.05 -34.16 -30.15
N GLN A 9 14.09 -34.20 -31.08
CA GLN A 9 13.36 -33.00 -31.53
C GLN A 9 12.53 -32.36 -30.42
N LYS A 10 11.86 -33.17 -29.58
CA LYS A 10 11.11 -32.66 -28.41
C LYS A 10 12.03 -31.98 -27.40
N ARG A 11 13.20 -32.57 -27.11
CA ARG A 11 14.20 -31.98 -26.22
C ARG A 11 14.80 -30.70 -26.80
N ALA A 12 15.16 -30.71 -28.09
CA ALA A 12 15.66 -29.53 -28.78
C ALA A 12 14.62 -28.40 -28.78
N LEU A 13 13.35 -28.71 -29.08
CA LEU A 13 12.26 -27.75 -29.01
C LEU A 13 12.11 -27.16 -27.60
N ALA A 14 12.12 -28.00 -26.56
CA ALA A 14 12.04 -27.51 -25.17
C ALA A 14 13.19 -26.55 -24.82
N VAL A 15 14.44 -26.88 -25.20
CA VAL A 15 15.60 -26.00 -24.98
C VAL A 15 15.43 -24.68 -25.74
N VAL A 16 15.03 -24.72 -27.01
CA VAL A 16 14.79 -23.53 -27.84
C VAL A 16 13.66 -22.68 -27.25
N THR A 17 12.57 -23.30 -26.78
CA THR A 17 11.47 -22.59 -26.13
C THR A 17 11.93 -21.89 -24.85
N VAL A 18 12.69 -22.58 -23.98
CA VAL A 18 13.24 -21.96 -22.76
C VAL A 18 14.16 -20.80 -23.12
N LEU A 19 15.04 -20.97 -24.11
CA LEU A 19 15.96 -19.91 -24.55
C LEU A 19 15.20 -18.70 -25.13
N ALA A 20 14.16 -18.94 -25.92
CA ALA A 20 13.31 -17.91 -26.49
C ALA A 20 12.53 -17.14 -25.40
N VAL A 21 12.03 -17.84 -24.38
CA VAL A 21 11.36 -17.22 -23.22
C VAL A 21 12.34 -16.36 -22.42
N LEU A 22 13.56 -16.86 -22.17
CA LEU A 22 14.60 -16.09 -21.47
C LEU A 22 15.03 -14.85 -22.26
N LEU A 23 15.23 -14.98 -23.57
CA LEU A 23 15.56 -13.86 -24.44
C LEU A 23 14.41 -12.85 -24.49
N GLY A 24 13.17 -13.32 -24.59
CA GLY A 24 11.98 -12.49 -24.51
C GLY A 24 11.88 -11.74 -23.19
N ALA A 25 12.13 -12.41 -22.06
CA ALA A 25 12.16 -11.78 -20.74
C ALA A 25 13.24 -10.71 -20.63
N TYR A 26 14.44 -10.95 -21.17
CA TYR A 26 15.51 -9.97 -21.23
C TYR A 26 15.15 -8.77 -22.13
N PHE A 27 14.55 -9.03 -23.29
CA PHE A 27 14.12 -8.00 -24.24
C PHE A 27 13.02 -7.10 -23.63
N LEU A 28 12.05 -7.70 -22.94
CA LEU A 28 10.92 -7.00 -22.33
C LEU A 28 11.24 -6.39 -20.95
N ARG A 29 12.47 -6.56 -20.42
CA ARG A 29 12.83 -6.08 -19.08
C ARG A 29 12.55 -4.58 -18.87
N GLY A 30 12.75 -3.76 -19.90
CA GLY A 30 12.50 -2.32 -19.86
C GLY A 30 11.01 -1.97 -19.76
N PHE A 31 10.13 -2.86 -20.23
CA PHE A 31 8.68 -2.70 -20.19
C PHE A 31 8.04 -3.49 -19.04
N PHE A 32 8.83 -4.22 -18.25
CA PHE A 32 8.34 -5.08 -17.17
C PHE A 32 7.39 -4.35 -16.21
N VAL A 33 7.79 -3.16 -15.76
CA VAL A 33 6.98 -2.31 -14.88
C VAL A 33 5.63 -1.99 -15.51
N LEU A 34 5.61 -1.60 -16.79
CA LEU A 34 4.38 -1.25 -17.50
C LEU A 34 3.46 -2.46 -17.67
N ILE A 35 4.02 -3.63 -18.00
CA ILE A 35 3.27 -4.88 -18.18
C ILE A 35 2.64 -5.33 -16.86
N VAL A 36 3.41 -5.34 -15.77
CA VAL A 36 2.91 -5.76 -14.45
C VAL A 36 1.84 -4.80 -13.95
N MET A 37 2.07 -3.49 -14.08
CA MET A 37 1.07 -2.48 -13.66
C MET A 37 -0.21 -2.60 -14.50
N ALA A 38 -0.09 -2.84 -15.80
CA ALA A 38 -1.24 -3.07 -16.67
C ALA A 38 -2.00 -4.34 -16.27
N ALA A 39 -1.31 -5.43 -15.93
CA ALA A 39 -1.91 -6.67 -15.49
C ALA A 39 -2.67 -6.52 -14.16
N VAL A 40 -2.04 -5.88 -13.17
CA VAL A 40 -2.65 -5.61 -11.85
C VAL A 40 -3.87 -4.71 -12.03
N GLY A 41 -3.74 -3.63 -12.81
CA GLY A 41 -4.84 -2.74 -13.13
C GLY A 41 -5.99 -3.46 -13.82
N ALA A 42 -5.71 -4.18 -14.91
CA ALA A 42 -6.72 -4.90 -15.69
C ALA A 42 -7.48 -5.90 -14.80
N TYR A 43 -6.77 -6.64 -13.95
CA TYR A 43 -7.38 -7.55 -13.00
C TYR A 43 -8.29 -6.84 -11.98
N LEU A 44 -7.86 -5.71 -11.41
CA LEU A 44 -8.66 -4.94 -10.46
C LEU A 44 -9.90 -4.29 -11.09
N PHE A 45 -9.80 -3.85 -12.35
CA PHE A 45 -10.87 -3.19 -13.10
C PHE A 45 -11.75 -4.16 -13.90
N THR A 46 -11.38 -5.42 -14.05
CA THR A 46 -12.22 -6.48 -14.67
C THR A 46 -13.67 -6.50 -14.16
N PRO A 47 -13.99 -6.46 -12.85
CA PRO A 47 -15.37 -6.44 -12.39
C PRO A 47 -16.14 -5.18 -12.80
N LEU A 48 -15.45 -4.05 -12.99
CA LEU A 48 -16.06 -2.83 -13.50
C LEU A 48 -16.34 -2.96 -15.01
N TYR A 49 -15.36 -3.45 -15.76
CA TYR A 49 -15.49 -3.72 -17.19
C TYR A 49 -16.65 -4.67 -17.50
N GLN A 50 -16.75 -5.79 -16.77
CA GLN A 50 -17.86 -6.75 -16.95
C GLN A 50 -19.23 -6.14 -16.64
N ARG A 51 -19.33 -5.20 -15.68
CA ARG A 51 -20.60 -4.49 -15.41
C ARG A 51 -21.00 -3.59 -16.56
N PHE A 52 -20.04 -2.91 -17.19
CA PHE A 52 -20.30 -2.11 -18.38
C PHE A 52 -20.62 -2.99 -19.59
N GLN A 53 -19.91 -4.09 -19.77
CA GLN A 53 -20.11 -5.04 -20.88
C GLN A 53 -21.50 -5.69 -20.86
N ARG A 54 -22.13 -5.82 -19.69
CA ARG A 54 -23.53 -6.29 -19.59
C ARG A 54 -24.54 -5.32 -20.21
N ARG A 55 -24.19 -4.04 -20.40
CA ARG A 55 -25.09 -2.99 -20.92
C ARG A 55 -24.58 -2.34 -22.21
N LEU A 56 -23.29 -2.46 -22.51
CA LEU A 56 -22.60 -1.75 -23.59
C LEU A 56 -21.74 -2.73 -24.41
N GLY A 57 -21.40 -2.36 -25.64
CA GLY A 57 -20.45 -3.12 -26.47
C GLY A 57 -19.02 -3.15 -25.89
N THR A 58 -18.18 -4.03 -26.43
CA THR A 58 -16.80 -4.27 -25.94
C THR A 58 -15.93 -3.00 -25.96
N GLY A 59 -15.97 -2.22 -27.04
CA GLY A 59 -15.21 -0.98 -27.19
C GLY A 59 -15.62 0.10 -26.18
N LEU A 60 -16.92 0.41 -26.09
CA LEU A 60 -17.46 1.40 -25.14
C LEU A 60 -17.17 1.03 -23.69
N SER A 61 -17.30 -0.26 -23.34
CA SER A 61 -17.01 -0.75 -21.99
C SER A 61 -15.55 -0.57 -21.62
N ALA A 62 -14.63 -0.82 -22.56
CA ALA A 62 -13.20 -0.66 -22.34
C ALA A 62 -12.85 0.82 -22.14
N THR A 63 -13.32 1.70 -23.02
CA THR A 63 -13.10 3.16 -22.92
C THR A 63 -13.64 3.73 -21.63
N LEU A 64 -14.86 3.35 -21.22
CA LEU A 64 -15.46 3.83 -19.97
C LEU A 64 -14.67 3.33 -18.76
N THR A 65 -14.19 2.09 -18.79
CA THR A 65 -13.36 1.53 -17.71
C THR A 65 -12.02 2.26 -17.60
N VAL A 66 -11.37 2.53 -18.73
CA VAL A 66 -10.13 3.31 -18.79
C VAL A 66 -10.36 4.72 -18.24
N LEU A 67 -11.42 5.40 -18.68
CA LEU A 67 -11.73 6.75 -18.22
C LEU A 67 -11.94 6.78 -16.71
N VAL A 68 -12.70 5.82 -16.16
CA VAL A 68 -12.89 5.70 -14.71
C VAL A 68 -11.56 5.41 -14.00
N ALA A 69 -10.73 4.52 -14.53
CA ALA A 69 -9.43 4.21 -13.95
C ALA A 69 -8.50 5.44 -13.93
N ILE A 70 -8.44 6.19 -15.04
CA ILE A 70 -7.67 7.42 -15.16
C ILE A 70 -8.19 8.46 -14.16
N LEU A 71 -9.49 8.73 -14.11
CA LEU A 71 -10.08 9.70 -13.19
C LEU A 71 -9.83 9.30 -11.73
N MET A 72 -9.94 8.02 -11.40
CA MET A 72 -9.71 7.49 -10.05
C MET A 72 -8.26 7.72 -9.56
N VAL A 73 -7.28 7.80 -10.47
CA VAL A 73 -5.87 8.07 -10.14
C VAL A 73 -5.55 9.55 -10.24
N ILE A 74 -5.96 10.22 -11.32
CA ILE A 74 -5.64 11.63 -11.58
C ILE A 74 -6.31 12.54 -10.56
N ILE A 75 -7.59 12.33 -10.20
CA ILE A 75 -8.30 13.24 -9.30
C ILE A 75 -7.60 13.33 -7.93
N PRO A 76 -7.28 12.23 -7.23
CA PRO A 76 -6.55 12.32 -5.97
C PRO A 76 -5.17 12.97 -6.12
N VAL A 77 -4.39 12.58 -7.13
CA VAL A 77 -3.03 13.11 -7.32
C VAL A 77 -3.05 14.60 -7.66
N ALA A 78 -3.90 15.02 -8.59
CA ALA A 78 -4.06 16.42 -8.96
C ALA A 78 -4.49 17.26 -7.76
N LEU A 79 -5.37 16.74 -6.91
CA LEU A 79 -5.82 17.42 -5.71
C LEU A 79 -4.70 17.53 -4.66
N VAL A 80 -3.91 16.47 -4.45
CA VAL A 80 -2.69 16.52 -3.60
C VAL A 80 -1.75 17.60 -4.10
N VAL A 81 -1.41 17.59 -5.40
CA VAL A 81 -0.44 18.51 -6.00
C VAL A 81 -0.94 19.95 -5.95
N PHE A 82 -2.19 20.20 -6.36
CA PHE A 82 -2.81 21.52 -6.31
C PHE A 82 -2.82 22.07 -4.88
N MET A 83 -3.23 21.26 -3.90
CA MET A 83 -3.25 21.68 -2.51
C MET A 83 -1.86 21.86 -1.92
N ALA A 84 -0.89 21.02 -2.28
CA ALA A 84 0.51 21.18 -1.88
C ALA A 84 1.08 22.50 -2.42
N ILE A 85 0.83 22.85 -3.68
CA ILE A 85 1.28 24.13 -4.27
C ILE A 85 0.67 25.32 -3.53
N VAL A 86 -0.66 25.31 -3.32
CA VAL A 86 -1.36 26.39 -2.61
C VAL A 86 -0.85 26.53 -1.17
N GLN A 87 -0.63 25.43 -0.46
CA GLN A 87 -0.20 25.45 0.93
C GLN A 87 1.28 25.72 1.13
N VAL A 88 2.17 25.25 0.25
CA VAL A 88 3.60 25.62 0.31
C VAL A 88 3.72 27.14 0.12
N THR A 89 2.95 27.72 -0.79
CA THR A 89 2.94 29.18 -1.01
C THR A 89 2.45 29.94 0.22
N GLN A 90 1.39 29.44 0.90
CA GLN A 90 0.88 30.05 2.12
C GLN A 90 1.78 29.83 3.34
N LEU A 91 2.40 28.66 3.48
CA LEU A 91 3.33 28.32 4.55
C LEU A 91 4.60 29.15 4.42
N VAL A 92 5.18 29.28 3.23
CA VAL A 92 6.35 30.13 2.99
C VAL A 92 6.04 31.59 3.28
N ASN A 93 4.87 32.09 2.88
CA ASN A 93 4.48 33.47 3.16
C ASN A 93 4.18 33.71 4.64
N THR A 94 3.51 32.79 5.32
CA THR A 94 3.19 32.89 6.76
C THR A 94 4.42 32.69 7.63
N VAL A 95 5.31 31.78 7.27
CA VAL A 95 6.59 31.57 7.98
C VAL A 95 7.51 32.77 7.76
N SER A 96 7.54 33.36 6.56
CA SER A 96 8.33 34.57 6.28
C SER A 96 7.84 35.79 7.07
N THR A 97 6.51 36.02 7.13
CA THR A 97 5.94 37.12 7.92
C THR A 97 5.98 36.84 9.43
N TRP A 98 5.79 35.60 9.86
CA TRP A 98 5.87 35.22 11.27
C TRP A 98 7.30 35.25 11.82
N ILE A 99 8.31 34.91 11.00
CA ILE A 99 9.74 35.11 11.30
C ILE A 99 10.11 36.60 11.37
N ALA A 100 9.42 37.45 10.60
CA ALA A 100 9.66 38.88 10.61
C ALA A 100 8.99 39.59 11.81
N ASP A 101 7.83 39.12 12.27
CA ASP A 101 7.04 39.75 13.34
C ASP A 101 7.22 39.12 14.72
N THR A 102 7.71 37.87 14.82
CA THR A 102 7.90 37.17 16.10
C THR A 102 9.38 37.14 16.46
N ASP A 103 9.72 37.70 17.62
CA ASP A 103 11.05 37.62 18.22
C ASP A 103 11.32 36.16 18.66
N ILE A 104 11.76 35.33 17.71
CA ILE A 104 11.98 33.87 17.82
C ILE A 104 12.93 33.50 18.96
N SER A 105 13.71 34.46 19.44
CA SER A 105 14.64 34.33 20.56
C SER A 105 13.97 33.77 21.83
N THR A 106 12.82 34.30 22.24
CA THR A 106 12.30 34.05 23.60
C THR A 106 11.50 32.75 23.78
N LEU A 107 10.80 32.28 22.73
CA LEU A 107 10.00 31.04 22.77
C LEU A 107 10.82 29.82 22.34
N GLY A 108 11.75 30.00 21.39
CA GLY A 108 12.74 29.00 21.03
C GLY A 108 13.61 28.60 22.22
N ASP A 109 14.07 29.58 23.01
CA ASP A 109 14.92 29.33 24.18
C ASP A 109 14.26 28.47 25.26
N ARG A 110 12.94 28.62 25.50
CA ARG A 110 12.22 27.81 26.52
C ARG A 110 12.00 26.37 26.08
N ALA A 111 11.66 26.15 24.81
CA ALA A 111 11.52 24.81 24.26
C ALA A 111 12.88 24.11 24.14
N LEU A 112 13.93 24.84 23.74
CA LEU A 112 15.30 24.35 23.71
C LEU A 112 15.85 24.03 25.10
N GLN A 113 15.52 24.81 26.13
CA GLN A 113 15.88 24.49 27.53
C GLN A 113 15.15 23.22 28.04
N LEU A 114 13.89 23.01 27.67
CA LEU A 114 13.16 21.79 27.99
C LEU A 114 13.76 20.56 27.29
N VAL A 115 14.14 20.69 26.02
CA VAL A 115 14.79 19.62 25.25
C VAL A 115 16.21 19.35 25.78
N ASN A 116 17.03 20.38 26.03
CA ASN A 116 18.38 20.22 26.58
C ASN A 116 18.38 19.69 28.02
N SER A 117 17.39 20.01 28.85
CA SER A 117 17.27 19.43 30.20
C SER A 117 16.83 17.96 30.19
N LEU A 118 16.10 17.54 29.16
CA LEU A 118 15.75 16.13 28.93
C LEU A 118 16.90 15.34 28.30
N LEU A 119 17.63 15.93 27.34
CA LEU A 119 18.82 15.33 26.73
C LEU A 119 20.03 15.30 27.66
N GLY A 120 20.21 16.29 28.54
CA GLY A 120 21.28 16.32 29.54
C GLY A 120 21.16 15.25 30.64
N ARG A 121 20.05 14.49 30.67
CA ARG A 121 19.89 13.29 31.51
C ARG A 121 20.38 12.01 30.83
N VAL A 122 20.79 12.07 29.56
CA VAL A 122 21.28 10.92 28.79
C VAL A 122 22.79 11.06 28.62
N PRO A 123 23.61 10.27 29.35
CA PRO A 123 25.07 10.51 29.49
C PRO A 123 25.92 10.22 28.24
N PHE A 124 25.31 10.03 27.06
CA PHE A 124 26.01 9.66 25.82
C PHE A 124 25.66 10.54 24.59
N LEU A 125 24.92 11.66 24.77
CA LEU A 125 24.46 12.51 23.68
C LEU A 125 24.64 14.00 23.99
N ASP A 126 25.84 14.52 23.73
CA ASP A 126 26.16 15.96 23.76
C ASP A 126 25.73 16.64 22.45
N ILE A 127 24.42 16.75 22.22
CA ILE A 127 23.89 17.53 21.09
C ILE A 127 23.19 18.76 21.64
N HIS A 128 23.88 19.91 21.57
CA HIS A 128 23.32 21.21 21.92
C HIS A 128 22.54 21.76 20.70
N LEU A 129 21.25 21.46 20.65
CA LEU A 129 20.36 22.02 19.65
C LEU A 129 20.19 23.53 19.94
N THR A 130 20.63 24.38 19.01
CA THR A 130 20.53 25.84 19.10
C THR A 130 19.48 26.33 18.09
N ALA A 131 18.78 27.43 18.36
CA ALA A 131 17.77 28.00 17.45
C ALA A 131 18.32 28.22 16.03
N ASP A 132 19.58 28.61 15.91
CA ASP A 132 20.28 28.77 14.62
C ASP A 132 20.50 27.46 13.88
N SER A 133 20.91 26.39 14.59
CA SER A 133 21.08 25.06 13.99
C SER A 133 19.76 24.50 13.44
N LEU A 134 18.65 24.85 14.09
CA LEU A 134 17.31 24.41 13.73
C LEU A 134 16.77 25.21 12.53
N ARG A 135 16.98 26.53 12.52
CA ARG A 135 16.67 27.39 11.36
C ARG A 135 17.47 26.96 10.13
N ASP A 136 18.75 26.66 10.31
CA ASP A 136 19.63 26.17 9.24
C ASP A 136 19.21 24.78 8.75
N THR A 137 18.76 23.90 9.65
CA THR A 137 18.19 22.57 9.29
C THR A 137 16.89 22.70 8.50
N VAL A 138 15.97 23.59 8.92
CA VAL A 138 14.72 23.84 8.19
C VAL A 138 14.99 24.43 6.81
N VAL A 139 15.89 25.42 6.71
CA VAL A 139 16.27 26.02 5.42
C VAL A 139 16.93 24.97 4.50
N LYS A 140 17.85 24.16 5.02
CA LYS A 140 18.50 23.09 4.25
C LYS A 140 17.52 22.00 3.81
N LEU A 141 16.57 21.61 4.67
CA LEU A 141 15.49 20.67 4.33
C LEU A 141 14.59 21.25 3.25
N SER A 142 14.16 22.51 3.36
CA SER A 142 13.32 23.17 2.36
C SER A 142 14.05 23.33 1.01
N GLN A 143 15.34 23.66 1.02
CA GLN A 143 16.17 23.74 -0.18
C GLN A 143 16.36 22.37 -0.83
N HIS A 144 16.69 21.32 -0.07
CA HIS A 144 16.82 19.96 -0.60
C HIS A 144 15.49 19.41 -1.13
N LEU A 145 14.37 19.69 -0.45
CA LEU A 145 13.04 19.34 -0.94
C LEU A 145 12.71 20.11 -2.23
N GLY A 146 13.07 21.40 -2.30
CA GLY A 146 12.91 22.23 -3.48
C GLY A 146 13.73 21.71 -4.67
N GLU A 147 15.00 21.40 -4.46
CA GLU A 147 15.90 20.83 -5.48
C GLU A 147 15.45 19.43 -5.92
N TRP A 148 14.99 18.58 -5.00
CA TRP A 148 14.43 17.27 -5.33
C TRP A 148 13.14 17.38 -6.15
N LEU A 149 12.23 18.27 -5.76
CA LEU A 149 11.00 18.55 -6.52
C LEU A 149 11.32 19.14 -7.89
N LEU A 150 12.26 20.09 -7.99
CA LEU A 150 12.71 20.66 -9.26
C LEU A 150 13.39 19.60 -10.14
N GLY A 151 14.17 18.69 -9.56
CA GLY A 151 14.76 17.56 -10.28
C GLY A 151 13.72 16.60 -10.83
N ILE A 152 12.63 16.34 -10.08
CA ILE A 152 11.48 15.57 -10.58
C ILE A 152 10.80 16.31 -11.74
N LEU A 153 10.56 17.61 -11.59
CA LEU A 153 9.91 18.43 -12.62
C LEU A 153 10.76 18.53 -13.89
N GLN A 154 12.07 18.75 -13.77
CA GLN A 154 13.00 18.80 -14.89
C GLN A 154 13.15 17.42 -15.56
N GLY A 155 13.21 16.33 -14.78
CA GLY A 155 13.19 14.97 -15.29
C GLY A 155 11.87 14.61 -16.00
N ALA A 156 10.74 15.12 -15.51
CA ALA A 156 9.43 14.95 -16.15
C ALA A 156 9.33 15.74 -17.47
N VAL A 157 9.90 16.95 -17.54
CA VAL A 157 9.93 17.78 -18.75
C VAL A 157 10.90 17.20 -19.80
N GLY A 158 12.09 16.76 -19.41
CA GLY A 158 13.06 16.10 -20.30
C GLY A 158 12.65 14.69 -20.74
N GLY A 159 11.78 14.02 -19.97
CA GLY A 159 11.28 12.67 -20.21
C GLY A 159 9.88 12.60 -20.86
N MET A 160 9.32 13.73 -21.31
CA MET A 160 7.93 13.80 -21.78
C MET A 160 7.63 12.84 -22.93
N VAL A 161 8.56 12.67 -23.87
CA VAL A 161 8.44 11.69 -24.97
C VAL A 161 8.36 10.26 -24.40
N GLY A 162 9.25 9.91 -23.48
CA GLY A 162 9.22 8.59 -22.82
C GLY A 162 7.96 8.35 -21.98
N ALA A 163 7.46 9.38 -21.30
CA ALA A 163 6.22 9.32 -20.55
C ALA A 163 4.99 9.11 -21.45
N ILE A 164 4.93 9.81 -22.58
CA ILE A 164 3.86 9.64 -23.59
C ILE A 164 3.94 8.23 -24.20
N THR A 165 5.12 7.81 -24.66
CA THR A 165 5.31 6.46 -25.22
C THR A 165 4.97 5.37 -24.20
N GLY A 166 5.46 5.50 -22.96
CA GLY A 166 5.15 4.58 -21.87
C GLY A 166 3.66 4.53 -21.55
N SER A 167 2.97 5.68 -21.58
CA SER A 167 1.52 5.76 -21.36
C SER A 167 0.72 5.09 -22.48
N ILE A 168 1.13 5.27 -23.74
CA ILE A 168 0.50 4.61 -24.90
C ILE A 168 0.68 3.10 -24.79
N ILE A 169 1.89 2.62 -24.49
CA ILE A 169 2.18 1.19 -24.32
C ILE A 169 1.39 0.62 -23.15
N PHE A 170 1.42 1.29 -21.99
CA PHE A 170 0.63 0.89 -20.82
C PHE A 170 -0.85 0.78 -21.17
N LEU A 171 -1.42 1.78 -21.82
CA LEU A 171 -2.84 1.81 -22.17
C LEU A 171 -3.19 0.67 -23.13
N TYR A 172 -2.34 0.43 -24.13
CA TYR A 172 -2.52 -0.67 -25.08
C TYR A 172 -2.49 -2.03 -24.37
N VAL A 173 -1.48 -2.29 -23.53
CA VAL A 173 -1.35 -3.54 -22.78
C VAL A 173 -2.50 -3.69 -21.79
N PHE A 174 -2.89 -2.62 -21.09
CA PHE A 174 -4.00 -2.62 -20.15
C PHE A 174 -5.33 -2.95 -20.84
N ILE A 175 -5.65 -2.30 -21.96
CA ILE A 175 -6.88 -2.59 -22.72
C ILE A 175 -6.85 -4.02 -23.25
N SER A 176 -5.72 -4.46 -23.81
CA SER A 176 -5.57 -5.82 -24.32
C SER A 176 -5.80 -6.87 -23.23
N MET A 177 -5.20 -6.70 -22.06
CA MET A 177 -5.40 -7.60 -20.92
C MET A 177 -6.82 -7.54 -20.33
N LEU A 178 -7.44 -6.36 -20.36
CA LEU A 178 -8.80 -6.17 -19.85
C LEU A 178 -9.85 -6.83 -20.76
N VAL A 179 -9.71 -6.68 -22.09
CA VAL A 179 -10.64 -7.23 -23.08
C VAL A 179 -10.40 -8.72 -23.30
N ASN A 180 -9.15 -9.16 -23.41
CA ASN A 180 -8.78 -10.54 -23.70
C ASN A 180 -8.50 -11.37 -22.44
N ASN A 181 -9.14 -11.02 -21.32
CA ASN A 181 -8.84 -11.63 -20.02
C ASN A 181 -8.98 -13.17 -20.01
N ALA A 182 -9.98 -13.70 -20.71
CA ALA A 182 -10.26 -15.13 -20.81
C ALA A 182 -9.23 -15.85 -21.69
N GLU A 183 -8.84 -15.24 -22.81
CA GLU A 183 -7.81 -15.77 -23.71
C GLU A 183 -6.43 -15.77 -23.04
N MET A 184 -6.10 -14.71 -22.29
CA MET A 184 -4.86 -14.66 -21.52
C MET A 184 -4.83 -15.72 -20.42
N ALA A 185 -5.94 -15.94 -19.71
CA ALA A 185 -6.03 -16.99 -18.71
C ALA A 185 -5.88 -18.39 -19.32
N THR A 186 -6.51 -18.65 -20.46
CA THR A 186 -6.37 -19.95 -21.16
C THR A 186 -4.96 -20.15 -21.73
N LEU A 187 -4.31 -19.09 -22.22
CA LEU A 187 -2.91 -19.15 -22.66
C LEU A 187 -1.98 -19.50 -21.50
N ILE A 188 -2.15 -18.85 -20.34
CA ILE A 188 -1.35 -19.15 -19.14
C ILE A 188 -1.58 -20.60 -18.69
N ARG A 189 -2.82 -21.10 -18.69
CA ARG A 189 -3.14 -22.51 -18.39
C ARG A 189 -2.41 -23.49 -19.30
N ARG A 190 -2.39 -23.22 -20.60
CA ARG A 190 -1.76 -24.11 -21.60
C ARG A 190 -0.24 -24.06 -21.58
N LEU A 191 0.34 -22.90 -21.25
CA LEU A 191 1.79 -22.72 -21.18
C LEU A 191 2.39 -23.25 -19.87
N ASN A 192 1.59 -23.35 -18.80
CA ASN A 192 2.11 -23.75 -17.50
C ASN A 192 2.37 -25.27 -17.46
N PRO A 193 3.64 -25.72 -17.30
CA PRO A 193 3.97 -27.14 -17.25
C PRO A 193 3.46 -27.85 -15.99
N LEU A 194 2.93 -27.10 -15.01
CA LEU A 194 2.39 -27.63 -13.75
C LEU A 194 0.98 -28.24 -13.91
N GLY A 195 0.35 -28.15 -15.08
CA GLY A 195 -1.02 -28.64 -15.32
C GLY A 195 -2.10 -27.61 -15.00
N GLU A 196 -3.30 -27.80 -15.56
CA GLU A 196 -4.38 -26.81 -15.51
C GLU A 196 -4.90 -26.56 -14.08
N GLU A 197 -5.05 -27.63 -13.28
CA GLU A 197 -5.54 -27.54 -11.89
C GLU A 197 -4.61 -26.72 -10.98
N ILE A 198 -3.30 -26.97 -11.06
CA ILE A 198 -2.30 -26.22 -10.29
C ILE A 198 -2.24 -24.76 -10.77
N THR A 199 -2.40 -24.53 -12.08
CA THR A 199 -2.43 -23.18 -12.64
C THR A 199 -3.63 -22.39 -12.14
N ASP A 200 -4.79 -23.02 -12.10
CA ASP A 200 -6.02 -22.38 -11.62
C ASP A 200 -5.94 -22.02 -10.15
N LEU A 201 -5.41 -22.94 -9.33
CA LEU A 201 -5.12 -22.65 -7.93
C LEU A 201 -4.15 -21.46 -7.80
N TYR A 202 -3.08 -21.44 -8.59
CA TYR A 202 -2.06 -20.39 -8.55
C TYR A 202 -2.63 -19.02 -8.92
N LEU A 203 -3.39 -18.94 -10.02
CA LEU A 203 -4.04 -17.73 -10.50
C LEU A 203 -5.12 -17.24 -9.55
N ALA A 204 -5.92 -18.15 -8.99
CA ALA A 204 -6.95 -17.81 -8.01
C ALA A 204 -6.34 -17.25 -6.73
N LYS A 205 -5.32 -17.92 -6.17
CA LYS A 205 -4.66 -17.51 -4.92
C LYS A 205 -3.91 -16.19 -5.09
N THR A 206 -3.12 -16.06 -6.16
CA THR A 206 -2.41 -14.81 -6.50
C THR A 206 -3.38 -13.66 -6.71
N GLY A 207 -4.43 -13.87 -7.52
CA GLY A 207 -5.44 -12.86 -7.80
C GLY A 207 -6.20 -12.41 -6.54
N ALA A 208 -6.62 -13.35 -5.70
CA ALA A 208 -7.27 -13.05 -4.42
C ALA A 208 -6.36 -12.21 -3.50
N MET A 209 -5.07 -12.56 -3.42
CA MET A 209 -4.07 -11.81 -2.66
C MET A 209 -3.84 -10.40 -3.20
N VAL A 210 -3.68 -10.23 -4.51
CA VAL A 210 -3.49 -8.91 -5.13
C VAL A 210 -4.73 -8.05 -4.91
N LYS A 211 -5.93 -8.58 -5.16
CA LYS A 211 -7.18 -7.86 -4.94
C LYS A 211 -7.40 -7.48 -3.49
N GLY A 212 -7.16 -8.42 -2.56
CA GLY A 212 -7.28 -8.20 -1.12
C GLY A 212 -6.31 -7.12 -0.64
N THR A 213 -5.05 -7.24 -1.03
CA THR A 213 -3.98 -6.30 -0.64
C THR A 213 -4.24 -4.90 -1.19
N VAL A 214 -4.51 -4.74 -2.48
CA VAL A 214 -4.70 -3.40 -3.07
C VAL A 214 -5.97 -2.73 -2.54
N LYS A 215 -7.10 -3.45 -2.45
CA LYS A 215 -8.33 -2.89 -1.90
C LYS A 215 -8.23 -2.60 -0.41
N GLY A 216 -7.61 -3.51 0.34
CA GLY A 216 -7.37 -3.34 1.77
C GLY A 216 -6.48 -2.13 2.02
N GLN A 217 -5.35 -2.03 1.31
CA GLN A 217 -4.41 -0.92 1.46
C GLN A 217 -5.04 0.43 1.17
N PHE A 218 -5.90 0.54 0.15
CA PHE A 218 -6.61 1.79 -0.13
C PHE A 218 -7.50 2.23 1.04
N VAL A 219 -8.27 1.31 1.61
CA VAL A 219 -9.16 1.61 2.75
C VAL A 219 -8.34 1.94 4.01
N ILE A 220 -7.27 1.19 4.28
CA ILE A 220 -6.38 1.41 5.41
C ILE A 220 -5.71 2.78 5.28
N ALA A 221 -5.15 3.10 4.12
CA ALA A 221 -4.50 4.37 3.86
C ALA A 221 -5.46 5.55 4.03
N LEU A 222 -6.71 5.42 3.56
CA LEU A 222 -7.74 6.45 3.75
C LEU A 222 -8.09 6.64 5.24
N CYS A 223 -8.29 5.54 5.98
CA CYS A 223 -8.57 5.61 7.42
C CYS A 223 -7.40 6.23 8.20
N GLN A 224 -6.16 5.85 7.86
CA GLN A 224 -4.96 6.41 8.47
C GLN A 224 -4.78 7.90 8.15
N GLY A 225 -4.98 8.29 6.90
CA GLY A 225 -4.87 9.68 6.47
C GLY A 225 -5.90 10.58 7.12
N VAL A 226 -7.16 10.15 7.13
CA VAL A 226 -8.25 10.88 7.80
C VAL A 226 -8.02 10.94 9.31
N ALA A 227 -7.67 9.84 9.98
CA ALA A 227 -7.38 9.83 11.41
C ALA A 227 -6.21 10.75 11.76
N GLY A 228 -5.14 10.74 10.95
CA GLY A 228 -4.01 11.66 11.10
C GLY A 228 -4.44 13.13 10.95
N ALA A 229 -5.26 13.44 9.97
CA ALA A 229 -5.79 14.80 9.79
C ALA A 229 -6.71 15.24 10.93
N ILE A 230 -7.55 14.35 11.45
CA ILE A 230 -8.37 14.61 12.64
C ILE A 230 -7.48 14.94 13.83
N SER A 231 -6.37 14.22 14.01
CA SER A 231 -5.45 14.50 15.12
C SER A 231 -4.87 15.93 15.04
N ILE A 232 -4.49 16.37 13.84
CA ILE A 232 -3.96 17.70 13.57
C ILE A 232 -5.04 18.78 13.77
N TYR A 233 -6.26 18.49 13.34
CA TYR A 233 -7.40 19.39 13.52
C TYR A 233 -7.72 19.61 15.01
N VAL A 234 -7.85 18.52 15.77
CA VAL A 234 -8.13 18.55 17.22
C VAL A 234 -6.99 19.24 18.00
N ALA A 235 -5.75 19.09 17.52
CA ALA A 235 -4.60 19.77 18.11
C ALA A 235 -4.59 21.30 17.93
N GLY A 236 -5.52 21.85 17.16
CA GLY A 236 -5.70 23.29 16.98
C GLY A 236 -5.39 23.79 15.55
N PHE A 237 -4.91 22.94 14.65
CA PHE A 237 -4.60 23.32 13.27
C PHE A 237 -5.76 23.04 12.32
N HIS A 238 -6.77 23.90 12.36
CA HIS A 238 -8.05 23.70 11.69
C HIS A 238 -7.97 23.89 10.15
N ASN A 239 -7.14 24.83 9.68
CA ASN A 239 -7.07 25.23 8.28
C ASN A 239 -6.44 24.16 7.35
N GLY A 240 -5.77 23.17 7.91
CA GLY A 240 -5.04 22.14 7.16
C GLY A 240 -5.77 20.82 6.96
N PHE A 241 -6.97 20.64 7.51
CA PHE A 241 -7.60 19.31 7.62
C PHE A 241 -7.64 18.54 6.29
N PHE A 242 -8.19 19.14 5.23
CA PHE A 242 -8.32 18.47 3.94
C PHE A 242 -6.96 18.12 3.34
N VAL A 243 -5.98 19.02 3.46
CA VAL A 243 -4.67 18.78 2.86
C VAL A 243 -3.91 17.71 3.61
N PHE A 244 -3.93 17.74 4.94
CA PHE A 244 -3.36 16.65 5.72
C PHE A 244 -4.10 15.33 5.50
N ALA A 245 -5.43 15.34 5.34
CA ALA A 245 -6.18 14.11 5.07
C ALA A 245 -5.73 13.46 3.76
N ILE A 246 -5.57 14.27 2.72
CA ILE A 246 -5.17 13.82 1.39
C ILE A 246 -3.68 13.46 1.34
N LEU A 247 -2.81 14.29 1.90
CA LEU A 247 -1.37 14.05 1.99
C LEU A 247 -1.07 12.79 2.81
N LEU A 248 -1.62 12.68 4.02
CA LEU A 248 -1.41 11.53 4.89
C LEU A 248 -2.05 10.27 4.32
N THR A 249 -3.17 10.36 3.58
CA THR A 249 -3.72 9.20 2.85
C THR A 249 -2.74 8.71 1.79
N ALA A 250 -2.20 9.61 0.96
CA ALA A 250 -1.23 9.26 -0.07
C ALA A 250 0.05 8.65 0.55
N LEU A 251 0.52 9.22 1.66
CA LEU A 251 1.72 8.76 2.34
C LEU A 251 1.52 7.45 3.12
N SER A 252 0.31 7.18 3.61
CA SER A 252 -0.03 5.94 4.33
C SER A 252 -0.04 4.71 3.43
N VAL A 253 0.04 4.88 2.12
CA VAL A 253 0.29 3.76 1.20
C VAL A 253 1.67 3.16 1.46
N ILE A 254 2.66 3.97 1.87
CA ILE A 254 3.96 3.52 2.32
C ILE A 254 3.84 3.12 3.80
N PRO A 255 4.29 1.91 4.21
CA PRO A 255 4.38 1.55 5.62
C PRO A 255 5.16 2.62 6.40
N LEU A 256 4.60 3.08 7.52
CA LEU A 256 5.16 4.18 8.34
C LEU A 256 5.18 5.56 7.67
N GLY A 257 4.72 5.69 6.42
CA GLY A 257 4.82 6.93 5.65
C GLY A 257 4.08 8.10 6.29
N GLY A 258 2.88 7.88 6.86
CA GLY A 258 2.17 8.92 7.62
C GLY A 258 3.00 9.50 8.78
N GLY A 259 3.80 8.68 9.46
CA GLY A 259 4.63 9.11 10.60
C GLY A 259 5.73 10.08 10.21
N ILE A 260 6.27 9.94 8.99
CA ILE A 260 7.32 10.80 8.43
C ILE A 260 6.88 12.27 8.39
N VAL A 261 5.59 12.53 8.17
CA VAL A 261 5.05 13.90 8.16
C VAL A 261 4.42 14.27 9.49
N THR A 262 3.62 13.39 10.07
CA THR A 262 2.80 13.72 11.24
C THR A 262 3.65 13.96 12.50
N ILE A 263 4.74 13.18 12.68
CA ILE A 263 5.61 13.30 13.86
C ILE A 263 6.41 14.61 13.84
N PRO A 264 7.17 14.96 12.77
CA PRO A 264 7.84 16.25 12.70
C PRO A 264 6.87 17.42 12.76
N PHE A 265 5.68 17.30 12.19
CA PHE A 265 4.66 18.34 12.28
C PHE A 265 4.20 18.58 13.72
N GLY A 266 3.90 17.50 14.47
CA GLY A 266 3.56 17.60 15.90
C GLY A 266 4.70 18.20 16.72
N ILE A 267 5.95 17.79 16.46
CA ILE A 267 7.15 18.37 17.09
C ILE A 267 7.26 19.86 16.77
N GLY A 268 7.05 20.25 15.51
CA GLY A 268 7.01 21.65 15.09
C GLY A 268 5.98 22.45 15.87
N MET A 269 4.75 21.95 16.02
CA MET A 269 3.72 22.62 16.82
C MET A 269 4.14 22.87 18.27
N MET A 270 4.91 21.95 18.88
CA MET A 270 5.44 22.15 20.22
C MET A 270 6.45 23.30 20.27
N PHE A 271 7.33 23.40 19.27
CA PHE A 271 8.29 24.49 19.16
C PHE A 271 7.64 25.85 18.90
N PHE A 272 6.53 25.88 18.16
CA PHE A 272 5.76 27.09 17.87
C PHE A 272 4.77 27.49 18.98
N GLY A 273 4.90 26.92 20.19
CA GLY A 273 4.14 27.31 21.38
C GLY A 273 2.90 26.47 21.69
N ASN A 274 2.50 25.54 20.81
CA ASN A 274 1.39 24.61 21.05
C ASN A 274 1.90 23.23 21.49
N ILE A 275 2.43 23.17 22.72
CA ILE A 275 3.02 21.95 23.29
C ILE A 275 1.99 20.83 23.44
N VAL A 276 0.80 21.16 23.95
CA VAL A 276 -0.26 20.16 24.21
C VAL A 276 -0.78 19.56 22.90
N GLY A 277 -1.05 20.39 21.89
CA GLY A 277 -1.50 19.93 20.58
C GLY A 277 -0.42 19.13 19.85
N GLY A 278 0.83 19.58 19.89
CA GLY A 278 1.97 18.87 19.31
C GLY A 278 2.20 17.49 19.93
N LEU A 279 2.18 17.40 21.27
CA LEU A 279 2.29 16.14 21.99
C LEU A 279 1.11 15.21 21.67
N PHE A 280 -0.12 15.76 21.64
CA PHE A 280 -1.30 15.01 21.26
C PHE A 280 -1.18 14.39 19.87
N VAL A 281 -0.73 15.14 18.86
CA VAL A 281 -0.55 14.61 17.50
C VAL A 281 0.46 13.46 17.45
N VAL A 282 1.61 13.61 18.11
CA VAL A 282 2.65 12.56 18.12
C VAL A 282 2.13 11.30 18.81
N VAL A 283 1.55 11.45 20.00
CA VAL A 283 1.02 10.33 20.78
C VAL A 283 -0.14 9.65 20.05
N PHE A 284 -1.07 10.43 19.50
CA PHE A 284 -2.20 9.90 18.74
C PHE A 284 -1.73 9.16 17.48
N HIS A 285 -0.70 9.66 16.79
CA HIS A 285 -0.14 8.98 15.64
C HIS A 285 0.40 7.58 16.03
N LEU A 286 1.27 7.53 17.05
CA LEU A 286 1.90 6.29 17.50
C LEU A 286 0.89 5.26 18.05
N LEU A 287 -0.10 5.73 18.81
CA LEU A 287 -1.07 4.84 19.46
C LEU A 287 -2.23 4.46 18.55
N VAL A 288 -2.76 5.40 17.77
CA VAL A 288 -3.96 5.19 16.96
C VAL A 288 -3.59 4.94 15.51
N VAL A 289 -2.97 5.92 14.84
CA VAL A 289 -2.77 5.88 13.38
C VAL A 289 -1.90 4.69 12.95
N THR A 290 -0.81 4.40 13.67
CA THR A 290 0.05 3.24 13.37
C THR A 290 -0.68 1.91 13.60
N ASN A 291 -1.60 1.84 14.56
CA ASN A 291 -2.37 0.63 14.86
C ASN A 291 -3.58 0.40 13.95
N ILE A 292 -4.02 1.41 13.19
CA ILE A 292 -5.13 1.24 12.23
C ILE A 292 -4.83 0.11 11.24
N ASP A 293 -3.62 0.03 10.67
CA ASP A 293 -3.26 -1.04 9.74
C ASP A 293 -3.35 -2.42 10.43
N ASN A 294 -2.82 -2.54 11.65
CA ASN A 294 -2.85 -3.78 12.42
C ASN A 294 -4.28 -4.27 12.76
N VAL A 295 -5.23 -3.34 12.92
CA VAL A 295 -6.63 -3.66 13.26
C VAL A 295 -7.50 -3.87 12.03
N LEU A 296 -7.33 -3.05 10.98
CA LEU A 296 -8.17 -3.08 9.79
C LEU A 296 -7.72 -4.15 8.80
N ARG A 297 -6.42 -4.43 8.68
CA ARG A 297 -5.90 -5.45 7.76
C ARG A 297 -6.52 -6.83 8.04
N PRO A 298 -6.70 -7.25 9.31
CA PRO A 298 -7.41 -8.47 9.62
C PRO A 298 -8.88 -8.55 9.23
N TRP A 299 -9.49 -7.41 8.90
CA TRP A 299 -10.89 -7.34 8.54
C TRP A 299 -11.09 -7.17 7.04
N LEU A 300 -10.17 -6.44 6.38
CA LEU A 300 -10.22 -6.14 4.95
C LEU A 300 -9.62 -7.22 4.07
N VAL A 301 -8.58 -7.89 4.56
CA VAL A 301 -7.83 -8.89 3.78
C VAL A 301 -8.12 -10.27 4.35
N PRO A 302 -8.64 -11.23 3.57
CA PRO A 302 -8.84 -12.62 4.01
C PRO A 302 -7.54 -13.22 4.56
N LYS A 303 -7.60 -14.10 5.58
CA LYS A 303 -6.39 -14.70 6.20
C LYS A 303 -5.47 -15.37 5.17
N ALA A 304 -6.05 -16.19 4.28
CA ALA A 304 -5.34 -16.86 3.19
C ALA A 304 -4.72 -15.89 2.15
N ALA A 305 -5.08 -14.60 2.22
CA ALA A 305 -4.61 -13.55 1.35
C ALA A 305 -3.66 -12.54 2.05
N ARG A 306 -3.28 -12.78 3.31
CA ARG A 306 -2.37 -11.89 4.05
C ARG A 306 -0.94 -12.33 3.87
N LEU A 307 -0.12 -11.40 3.40
CA LEU A 307 1.31 -11.49 3.63
C LEU A 307 1.62 -11.15 5.08
N ASP A 308 2.59 -11.86 5.64
CA ASP A 308 3.20 -11.51 6.92
C ASP A 308 3.67 -10.03 6.88
N PRO A 309 3.47 -9.24 7.94
CA PRO A 309 3.86 -7.82 7.96
C PRO A 309 5.34 -7.58 7.65
N ALA A 310 6.25 -8.46 8.09
CA ALA A 310 7.67 -8.33 7.78
C ALA A 310 7.94 -8.60 6.30
N LEU A 311 7.26 -9.59 5.69
CA LEU A 311 7.32 -9.81 4.25
C LEU A 311 6.74 -8.65 3.46
N MET A 312 5.65 -8.04 3.94
CA MET A 312 5.07 -6.84 3.32
C MET A 312 6.06 -5.66 3.36
N LEU A 313 6.70 -5.43 4.50
CA LEU A 313 7.71 -4.38 4.66
C LEU A 313 8.87 -4.61 3.68
N LEU A 314 9.43 -5.82 3.67
CA LEU A 314 10.51 -6.20 2.76
C LEU A 314 10.10 -6.04 1.30
N ALA A 315 8.88 -6.46 0.95
CA ALA A 315 8.34 -6.35 -0.41
C ALA A 315 8.27 -4.90 -0.88
N VAL A 316 7.79 -3.97 -0.02
CA VAL A 316 7.70 -2.55 -0.37
C VAL A 316 9.09 -1.94 -0.53
N PHE A 317 10.01 -2.14 0.42
CA PHE A 317 11.35 -1.57 0.31
C PHE A 317 12.17 -2.16 -0.85
N ALA A 318 12.14 -3.48 -1.04
CA ALA A 318 12.79 -4.13 -2.18
C ALA A 318 12.18 -3.67 -3.51
N GLY A 319 10.85 -3.54 -3.55
CA GLY A 319 10.13 -3.01 -4.70
C GLY A 319 10.57 -1.59 -5.05
N ILE A 320 10.57 -0.68 -4.06
CA ILE A 320 11.01 0.72 -4.25
C ILE A 320 12.46 0.78 -4.73
N SER A 321 13.33 -0.04 -4.15
CA SER A 321 14.74 -0.10 -4.55
C SER A 321 14.94 -0.58 -6.00
N MET A 322 14.10 -1.48 -6.50
CA MET A 322 14.25 -2.06 -7.84
C MET A 322 13.48 -1.31 -8.93
N PHE A 323 12.30 -0.77 -8.60
CA PHE A 323 11.36 -0.20 -9.58
C PHE A 323 10.95 1.24 -9.26
N GLY A 324 11.56 1.89 -8.27
CA GLY A 324 11.22 3.24 -7.83
C GLY A 324 9.78 3.32 -7.29
N PHE A 325 9.07 4.41 -7.60
CA PHE A 325 7.71 4.64 -7.13
C PHE A 325 6.74 3.49 -7.47
N PHE A 326 6.84 2.92 -8.67
CA PHE A 326 5.99 1.78 -9.08
C PHE A 326 6.27 0.50 -8.27
N GLY A 327 7.44 0.41 -7.65
CA GLY A 327 7.84 -0.64 -6.74
C GLY A 327 6.94 -0.81 -5.52
N LEU A 328 6.25 0.26 -5.10
CA LEU A 328 5.29 0.19 -4.00
C LEU A 328 4.08 -0.71 -4.32
N VAL A 329 3.70 -0.81 -5.59
CA VAL A 329 2.62 -1.72 -6.05
C VAL A 329 3.22 -3.06 -6.46
N ILE A 330 4.32 -3.05 -7.23
CA ILE A 330 4.93 -4.25 -7.80
C ILE A 330 5.54 -5.14 -6.72
N GLY A 331 6.19 -4.57 -5.72
CA GLY A 331 6.86 -5.30 -4.65
C GLY A 331 5.94 -6.29 -3.93
N PRO A 332 4.81 -5.84 -3.35
CA PRO A 332 3.79 -6.71 -2.77
C PRO A 332 3.30 -7.80 -3.73
N VAL A 333 3.07 -7.47 -5.00
CA VAL A 333 2.58 -8.44 -6.01
C VAL A 333 3.62 -9.52 -6.27
N LEU A 334 4.90 -9.16 -6.40
CA LEU A 334 5.99 -10.13 -6.55
C LEU A 334 6.15 -10.99 -5.29
N MET A 335 6.03 -10.41 -4.10
CA MET A 335 6.08 -11.17 -2.86
C MET A 335 4.92 -12.17 -2.75
N ILE A 336 3.72 -11.78 -3.17
CA ILE A 336 2.56 -12.67 -3.27
C ILE A 336 2.88 -13.86 -4.18
N ILE A 337 3.46 -13.61 -5.36
CA ILE A 337 3.87 -14.65 -6.31
C ILE A 337 4.90 -15.60 -5.67
N ILE A 338 5.92 -15.06 -4.99
CA ILE A 338 6.95 -15.85 -4.32
C ILE A 338 6.33 -16.76 -3.24
N VAL A 339 5.56 -16.17 -2.32
CA VAL A 339 4.92 -16.91 -1.22
C VAL A 339 3.91 -17.93 -1.73
N THR A 340 3.15 -17.59 -2.77
CA THR A 340 2.22 -18.53 -3.43
C THR A 340 2.98 -19.70 -4.04
N THR A 341 4.09 -19.44 -4.72
CA THR A 341 4.91 -20.49 -5.33
C THR A 341 5.47 -21.44 -4.27
N VAL A 342 5.99 -20.91 -3.17
CA VAL A 342 6.48 -21.73 -2.05
C VAL A 342 5.33 -22.53 -1.42
N SER A 343 4.16 -21.92 -1.23
CA SER A 343 2.99 -22.60 -0.66
C SER A 343 2.51 -23.76 -1.54
N VAL A 344 2.41 -23.54 -2.85
CA VAL A 344 2.01 -24.58 -3.81
C VAL A 344 3.07 -25.68 -3.90
N TYR A 345 4.36 -25.33 -3.87
CA TYR A 345 5.44 -26.31 -3.82
C TYR A 345 5.34 -27.21 -2.58
N LEU A 346 5.15 -26.64 -1.39
CA LEU A 346 4.99 -27.40 -0.16
C LEU A 346 3.76 -28.31 -0.22
N ALA A 347 2.66 -27.84 -0.81
CA ALA A 347 1.48 -28.68 -0.94
C ALA A 347 1.68 -29.88 -1.87
N VAL A 348 2.23 -29.64 -3.05
CA VAL A 348 2.39 -30.66 -4.09
C VAL A 348 3.49 -31.67 -3.71
N PHE A 349 4.62 -31.20 -3.18
CA PHE A 349 5.80 -32.04 -2.96
C PHE A 349 6.01 -32.49 -1.52
N LYS A 350 5.40 -31.81 -0.53
CA LYS A 350 5.52 -32.15 0.89
C LYS A 350 4.19 -32.59 1.51
N GLY A 351 3.09 -32.60 0.75
CA GLY A 351 1.77 -33.02 1.24
C GLY A 351 1.20 -32.11 2.32
N VAL A 352 1.70 -30.87 2.42
CA VAL A 352 1.16 -29.88 3.34
C VAL A 352 -0.20 -29.43 2.81
N GLU A 353 -1.26 -29.47 3.61
CA GLU A 353 -2.54 -28.94 3.17
C GLU A 353 -2.37 -27.49 2.71
N LEU A 354 -2.85 -27.21 1.50
CA LEU A 354 -3.02 -25.83 1.09
C LEU A 354 -4.01 -25.23 2.08
N GLU A 355 -3.63 -24.15 2.77
CA GLU A 355 -4.62 -23.23 3.29
C GLU A 355 -5.48 -22.81 2.09
N THR A 356 -6.62 -23.48 1.94
CA THR A 356 -7.55 -23.23 0.87
C THR A 356 -8.07 -21.82 1.12
N THR A 357 -8.02 -21.00 0.08
CA THR A 357 -8.95 -19.89 -0.05
C THR A 357 -10.35 -20.53 -0.09
N GLU A 358 -10.91 -20.89 1.06
CA GLU A 358 -12.35 -21.04 1.17
C GLU A 358 -12.93 -19.74 0.61
N PRO A 359 -13.79 -19.81 -0.40
CA PRO A 359 -14.53 -18.64 -0.82
C PRO A 359 -15.23 -18.15 0.45
N ASP A 360 -14.91 -16.93 0.90
CA ASP A 360 -15.68 -16.27 1.95
C ASP A 360 -17.16 -16.53 1.64
N GLU A 361 -17.88 -17.20 2.56
CA GLU A 361 -19.30 -17.53 2.38
C GLU A 361 -20.01 -16.34 1.72
N PRO A 362 -20.74 -16.54 0.60
CA PRO A 362 -21.38 -15.45 -0.12
C PRO A 362 -22.51 -14.88 0.75
N GLY A 363 -22.19 -13.92 1.63
CA GLY A 363 -23.19 -13.35 2.52
C GLY A 363 -22.67 -12.50 3.69
N ARG A 364 -21.46 -12.72 4.21
CA ARG A 364 -20.97 -11.93 5.35
C ARG A 364 -20.28 -10.65 4.88
N ARG A 365 -21.08 -9.61 4.65
CA ARG A 365 -20.62 -8.24 4.37
C ARG A 365 -19.52 -7.85 5.38
N PRO A 366 -18.38 -7.27 4.96
CA PRO A 366 -17.33 -6.85 5.87
C PRO A 366 -17.91 -6.06 7.05
N TRP A 367 -18.81 -5.10 6.78
CA TRP A 367 -19.50 -4.28 7.78
C TRP A 367 -20.19 -5.06 8.92
N ARG A 368 -20.71 -6.28 8.68
CA ARG A 368 -21.27 -7.12 9.75
C ARG A 368 -20.19 -7.71 10.65
N ARG A 369 -19.05 -8.16 10.09
CA ARG A 369 -17.89 -8.61 10.89
C ARG A 369 -17.35 -7.49 11.80
N LEU A 370 -17.42 -6.23 11.34
CA LEU A 370 -17.02 -5.06 12.13
C LEU A 370 -18.01 -4.86 13.28
N TRP A 371 -19.31 -4.89 12.98
CA TRP A 371 -20.36 -4.71 13.99
C TRP A 371 -20.35 -5.82 15.03
N ASP A 372 -20.19 -7.08 14.61
CA ASP A 372 -20.11 -8.25 15.50
C ASP A 372 -18.86 -8.16 16.40
N TRP A 373 -17.71 -7.73 15.85
CA TRP A 373 -16.48 -7.53 16.63
C TRP A 373 -16.59 -6.36 17.61
N ILE A 374 -17.18 -5.24 17.18
CA ILE A 374 -17.45 -4.07 18.02
C ILE A 374 -18.40 -4.48 19.16
N GLN A 375 -19.49 -5.20 18.85
CA GLN A 375 -20.43 -5.70 19.86
C GLN A 375 -19.77 -6.69 20.82
N LYS A 376 -18.87 -7.55 20.35
CA LYS A 376 -18.15 -8.51 21.20
C LYS A 376 -17.09 -7.85 22.09
N ARG A 377 -16.53 -6.69 21.68
CA ARG A 377 -15.60 -5.90 22.51
C ARG A 377 -16.28 -4.90 23.43
N LEU A 378 -17.42 -4.33 23.04
CA LEU A 378 -18.18 -3.38 23.85
C LEU A 378 -19.20 -4.08 24.77
N GLY A 379 -19.71 -5.23 24.35
CA GLY A 379 -20.52 -6.13 25.16
C GLY A 379 -19.63 -7.19 25.79
N GLY A 380 -19.05 -6.85 26.94
CA GLY A 380 -18.50 -7.87 27.84
C GLY A 380 -19.52 -8.99 28.05
N GLU A 381 -19.03 -10.23 28.10
CA GLU A 381 -19.82 -11.44 28.31
C GLU A 381 -21.01 -11.22 29.23
N LYS A 382 -22.22 -11.22 28.66
CA LYS A 382 -23.35 -11.80 29.38
C LYS A 382 -23.26 -13.30 29.13
N ALA A 383 -22.47 -13.97 29.97
CA ALA A 383 -22.58 -15.40 30.17
C ALA A 383 -24.07 -15.72 30.42
N ALA A 384 -24.65 -16.54 29.55
CA ALA A 384 -25.98 -17.07 29.78
C ALA A 384 -25.91 -18.00 31.02
N PRO A 385 -26.79 -17.83 32.03
CA PRO A 385 -26.85 -18.76 33.13
C PRO A 385 -27.62 -20.01 32.68
N GLY A 386 -26.98 -21.18 32.74
CA GLY A 386 -27.67 -22.47 32.61
C GLY A 386 -27.05 -23.42 31.60
N ALA A 387 -25.89 -23.98 31.95
CA ALA A 387 -25.53 -25.33 31.52
C ALA A 387 -24.93 -26.01 32.75
N GLU A 388 -25.67 -26.96 33.30
CA GLU A 388 -25.25 -27.81 34.43
C GLU A 388 -23.94 -28.53 34.07
N PRO A 389 -23.02 -28.73 35.03
CA PRO A 389 -21.84 -29.54 34.77
C PRO A 389 -22.23 -31.03 34.79
N GLU A 390 -22.06 -31.71 33.65
CA GLU A 390 -22.07 -33.17 33.57
C GLU A 390 -21.11 -33.74 34.62
N ALA A 391 -21.66 -34.59 35.48
CA ALA A 391 -20.95 -35.24 36.55
C ALA A 391 -19.85 -36.16 36.00
N GLU A 392 -18.64 -36.00 36.55
CA GLU A 392 -17.49 -36.87 36.38
C GLU A 392 -17.84 -38.34 36.69
N ALA A 393 -17.84 -39.19 35.65
CA ALA A 393 -17.76 -40.63 35.85
C ALA A 393 -16.30 -41.02 36.12
N LYS A 394 -15.98 -41.27 37.40
CA LYS A 394 -14.72 -41.91 37.81
C LYS A 394 -14.59 -43.31 37.20
N PRO A 395 -13.37 -43.77 36.84
CA PRO A 395 -13.12 -45.16 36.54
C PRO A 395 -13.05 -45.97 37.84
N SER A 396 -13.85 -47.04 37.93
CA SER A 396 -13.73 -48.04 39.00
C SER A 396 -12.68 -49.08 38.58
N ASN A 397 -11.64 -49.23 39.39
CA ASN A 397 -10.69 -50.33 39.35
C ASN A 397 -11.25 -51.60 40.04
N ALA A 398 -10.70 -52.75 39.65
CA ALA A 398 -10.75 -54.10 40.25
C ALA A 398 -12.03 -54.92 39.92
N GLN A 399 -11.98 -56.16 39.41
CA GLN A 399 -10.96 -57.23 39.41
C GLN A 399 -10.92 -57.95 38.05
#